data_AF-A0A1B7YSP4-F1
#
_entry.id   AF-A0A1B7YSP4-F1
#
_cell.length_a   1.000
_cell.length_b   1.000
_cell.length_c   1.000
_cell.angle_alpha   90.00
_cell.angle_beta   90.00
_cell.angle_gamma   90.00
#
_symmetry.space_group_name_H-M   'P 1'
#
loop_
_entity.id
_entity.type
_entity.pdbx_description
1 polymer ?
#
loop_
_entity_poly.entity_id
_entity_poly.type
_entity_poly.pdbx_seq_one_letter_code
_entity_poly.pdbx_strand_id
1 'polypeptide(L)'
;MQISELFSILAVVGVAAALPQATPTTPTPTSASAAATISATSSPTCSPGPVIDYTVVSGDTLTIISQRFSSGICNIADASGITNPNFLSLGQVLQVPTYVCTPDNTSCLAKEGSDTCVEGGPATHTIVAGDTFFLVAQSLGLDVNALLAANEGVDPLLLQIGDVINIPVC
;
A
#
# COMPACT_ATOMS: atom_id res chain seq x y z
N MET A 1 31.61 49.76 -24.97
CA MET A 1 32.50 50.68 -24.22
C MET A 1 32.91 49.96 -22.95
N GLN A 2 34.15 49.43 -22.92
CA GLN A 2 35.05 49.12 -21.78
C GLN A 2 34.48 48.42 -20.52
N ILE A 3 35.11 47.46 -19.81
CA ILE A 3 36.46 46.82 -19.71
C ILE A 3 36.28 45.63 -18.73
N SER A 4 36.77 44.42 -18.99
CA SER A 4 38.04 43.80 -18.51
C SER A 4 38.25 43.68 -17.00
N GLU A 5 38.52 42.45 -16.53
CA GLU A 5 39.49 41.95 -15.51
C GLU A 5 39.02 40.50 -15.17
N LEU A 6 39.56 39.37 -15.66
CA LEU A 6 40.82 38.65 -15.44
C LEU A 6 41.20 38.30 -13.98
N PHE A 7 41.83 37.12 -13.84
CA PHE A 7 42.42 36.46 -12.66
C PHE A 7 41.44 35.67 -11.76
N SER A 8 41.74 34.49 -11.23
CA SER A 8 42.93 33.64 -11.28
C SER A 8 42.56 32.23 -10.79
N ILE A 9 43.14 31.22 -11.40
CA ILE A 9 43.21 29.85 -10.88
C ILE A 9 44.11 29.79 -9.64
N LEU A 10 43.69 29.08 -8.59
CA LEU A 10 44.63 28.39 -7.71
C LEU A 10 43.98 27.15 -7.11
N ALA A 11 44.46 26.00 -7.55
CA ALA A 11 44.23 24.72 -6.90
C ALA A 11 44.94 24.70 -5.55
N VAL A 12 44.28 24.18 -4.51
CA VAL A 12 44.92 23.80 -3.26
C VAL A 12 44.69 22.31 -3.03
N VAL A 13 45.82 21.61 -2.99
CA VAL A 13 46.01 20.20 -2.69
C VAL A 13 45.62 19.93 -1.23
N GLY A 14 44.98 18.78 -1.00
CA GLY A 14 44.46 18.39 0.30
C GLY A 14 45.50 18.05 1.36
N VAL A 15 45.01 17.92 2.60
CA VAL A 15 45.65 17.13 3.65
C VAL A 15 44.55 16.39 4.40
N ALA A 16 44.51 15.07 4.23
CA ALA A 16 43.67 14.16 5.00
C ALA A 16 44.26 14.03 6.41
N ALA A 17 43.57 14.57 7.41
CA ALA A 17 43.84 14.31 8.81
C ALA A 17 42.93 13.18 9.29
N ALA A 18 43.49 11.97 9.34
CA ALA A 18 42.86 10.80 9.93
C ALA A 18 42.79 10.96 11.46
N LEU A 19 41.57 11.05 12.00
CA LEU A 19 41.32 10.98 13.43
C LEU A 19 41.36 9.50 13.89
N PRO A 20 41.90 9.20 15.08
CA PRO A 20 41.94 7.85 15.61
C PRO A 20 40.52 7.32 15.91
N GLN A 21 40.18 6.17 15.33
CA GLN A 21 38.96 5.42 15.67
C GLN A 21 39.09 4.87 17.10
N ALA A 22 38.35 5.48 18.03
CA ALA A 22 38.01 4.83 19.29
C ALA A 22 36.99 3.72 18.98
N THR A 23 37.31 2.48 19.35
CA THR A 23 36.42 1.34 19.29
C THR A 23 35.32 1.48 20.36
N PRO A 24 34.02 1.51 20.00
CA PRO A 24 32.98 1.33 21.00
C PRO A 24 32.89 -0.15 21.37
N THR A 25 33.43 -0.53 22.53
CA THR A 25 33.09 -1.80 23.17
C THR A 25 31.70 -1.70 23.77
N THR A 26 30.70 -2.14 23.01
CA THR A 26 29.32 -2.28 23.49
C THR A 26 29.28 -3.37 24.58
N PRO A 27 28.90 -3.05 25.84
CA PRO A 27 28.60 -4.09 26.82
C PRO A 27 27.33 -4.83 26.41
N THR A 28 27.41 -6.16 26.37
CA THR A 28 26.29 -7.08 26.24
C THR A 28 25.22 -6.76 27.30
N PRO A 29 23.98 -6.43 26.94
CA PRO A 29 22.91 -6.38 27.93
C PRO A 29 22.54 -7.81 28.33
N THR A 30 23.00 -8.22 29.51
CA THR A 30 22.49 -9.38 30.24
C THR A 30 21.02 -9.13 30.58
N SER A 31 20.11 -9.68 29.78
CA SER A 31 18.68 -9.63 30.04
C SER A 31 18.30 -10.69 31.07
N ALA A 32 18.29 -10.30 32.35
CA ALA A 32 17.71 -11.10 33.43
C ALA A 32 16.18 -11.03 33.33
N SER A 33 15.58 -12.14 32.92
CA SER A 33 14.13 -12.36 32.94
C SER A 33 13.65 -12.58 34.37
N ALA A 34 13.02 -11.56 34.96
CA ALA A 34 12.22 -11.70 36.16
C ALA A 34 10.75 -11.78 35.76
N ALA A 35 10.13 -12.90 36.11
CA ALA A 35 8.74 -13.23 35.84
C ALA A 35 7.79 -12.25 36.56
N ALA A 36 7.15 -11.37 35.78
CA ALA A 36 5.90 -10.74 36.17
C ALA A 36 4.74 -11.61 35.64
N THR A 37 4.00 -12.23 36.55
CA THR A 37 2.72 -12.87 36.25
C THR A 37 1.71 -11.77 35.91
N ILE A 38 1.52 -11.50 34.62
CA ILE A 38 0.50 -10.58 34.13
C ILE A 38 -0.81 -11.36 34.00
N SER A 39 -1.83 -10.84 34.68
CA SER A 39 -3.22 -11.32 34.66
C SER A 39 -3.74 -11.50 33.23
N ALA A 40 -4.52 -12.58 33.03
CA ALA A 40 -5.19 -12.90 31.78
C ALA A 40 -6.01 -11.71 31.26
N THR A 41 -5.53 -11.10 30.19
CA THR A 41 -6.30 -10.22 29.32
C THR A 41 -7.26 -11.10 28.51
N SER A 42 -8.55 -10.85 28.64
CA SER A 42 -9.57 -11.44 27.76
C SER A 42 -9.32 -10.95 26.34
N SER A 43 -8.84 -11.83 25.46
CA SER A 43 -8.75 -11.54 24.03
C SER A 43 -10.13 -11.14 23.52
N PRO A 44 -10.27 -10.04 22.75
CA PRO A 44 -11.53 -9.69 22.14
C PRO A 44 -11.95 -10.84 21.23
N THR A 45 -13.08 -11.46 21.53
CA THR A 45 -13.70 -12.45 20.64
C THR A 45 -14.27 -11.70 19.45
N CYS A 46 -13.73 -11.96 18.27
CA CYS A 46 -14.35 -11.44 17.05
C CYS A 46 -15.77 -12.01 16.92
N SER A 47 -16.73 -11.13 16.67
CA SER A 47 -18.14 -11.50 16.43
C SER A 47 -18.52 -11.05 15.03
N PRO A 48 -18.73 -12.00 14.09
CA PRO A 48 -19.22 -11.68 12.75
C PRO A 48 -20.54 -10.89 12.80
N GLY A 49 -20.66 -9.93 11.90
CA GLY A 49 -21.89 -9.18 11.69
C GLY A 49 -22.88 -9.91 10.77
N PRO A 50 -24.07 -9.33 10.51
CA PRO A 50 -25.02 -9.89 9.58
C PRO A 50 -24.53 -9.78 8.13
N VAL A 51 -25.16 -10.57 7.25
CA VAL A 51 -25.11 -10.36 5.80
C VAL A 51 -26.16 -9.31 5.45
N ILE A 52 -25.76 -8.29 4.69
CA ILE A 52 -26.65 -7.21 4.23
C ILE A 52 -26.75 -7.21 2.71
N ASP A 53 -27.87 -6.72 2.19
CA ASP A 53 -28.02 -6.43 0.77
C ASP A 53 -27.50 -5.02 0.47
N TYR A 54 -26.50 -4.94 -0.41
CA TYR A 54 -25.92 -3.68 -0.87
C TYR A 54 -26.12 -3.50 -2.36
N THR A 55 -26.65 -2.35 -2.79
CA THR A 55 -26.82 -2.04 -4.22
C THR A 55 -25.61 -1.27 -4.74
N VAL A 56 -24.92 -1.83 -5.74
CA VAL A 56 -23.74 -1.24 -6.37
C VAL A 56 -24.08 0.11 -6.99
N VAL A 57 -23.30 1.12 -6.63
CA VAL A 57 -23.36 2.47 -7.20
C VAL A 57 -22.13 2.78 -8.04
N SER A 58 -22.15 3.93 -8.72
CA SER A 58 -21.04 4.37 -9.58
C SER A 58 -19.75 4.53 -8.77
N GLY A 59 -18.66 3.94 -9.27
CA GLY A 59 -17.33 4.01 -8.66
C GLY A 59 -17.08 2.94 -7.59
N ASP A 60 -18.03 2.05 -7.33
CA ASP A 60 -17.81 0.93 -6.43
C ASP A 60 -16.91 -0.14 -7.06
N THR A 61 -16.02 -0.68 -6.22
CA THR A 61 -15.29 -1.92 -6.47
C THR A 61 -15.42 -2.81 -5.25
N LEU A 62 -15.21 -4.13 -5.41
CA LEU A 62 -15.27 -5.03 -4.25
C LEU A 62 -14.23 -4.69 -3.19
N THR A 63 -13.09 -4.12 -3.57
CA THR A 63 -12.06 -3.61 -2.65
C THR A 63 -12.59 -2.47 -1.77
N ILE A 64 -13.26 -1.48 -2.37
CA ILE A 64 -13.85 -0.35 -1.63
C ILE A 64 -15.00 -0.84 -0.74
N ILE A 65 -15.87 -1.71 -1.27
CA ILE A 65 -17.02 -2.25 -0.53
C ILE A 65 -16.56 -3.11 0.64
N SER A 66 -15.61 -4.03 0.43
CA SER A 66 -15.12 -4.91 1.49
C SER A 66 -14.54 -4.12 2.65
N GLN A 67 -13.74 -3.09 2.35
CA GLN A 67 -13.18 -2.21 3.34
C GLN A 67 -14.24 -1.43 4.11
N ARG A 68 -15.22 -0.86 3.40
CA ARG A 68 -16.32 -0.10 4.02
C ARG A 68 -17.10 -0.90 5.06
N PHE A 69 -17.27 -2.20 4.82
CA PHE A 69 -18.06 -3.08 5.67
C PHE A 69 -17.25 -4.03 6.55
N SER A 70 -15.92 -3.85 6.61
CA SER A 70 -15.01 -4.77 7.30
C SER A 70 -15.26 -6.24 6.89
N SER A 71 -15.35 -6.45 5.58
CA SER A 71 -15.55 -7.74 4.92
C SER A 71 -14.27 -8.20 4.20
N GLY A 72 -14.36 -9.27 3.42
CA GLY A 72 -13.33 -9.68 2.46
C GLY A 72 -13.87 -9.63 1.03
N ILE A 73 -13.02 -9.26 0.07
CA ILE A 73 -13.36 -9.21 -1.37
C ILE A 73 -13.95 -10.55 -1.83
N CYS A 74 -13.29 -11.65 -1.47
CA CYS A 74 -13.69 -12.98 -1.87
C CYS A 74 -14.87 -13.50 -1.06
N ASN A 75 -15.01 -13.08 0.20
CA ASN A 75 -16.22 -13.38 0.97
C ASN A 75 -17.47 -12.76 0.33
N ILE A 76 -17.38 -11.52 -0.17
CA ILE A 76 -18.48 -10.86 -0.89
C ILE A 76 -18.73 -11.54 -2.23
N ALA A 77 -17.65 -11.83 -2.99
CA ALA A 77 -17.77 -12.47 -4.29
C ALA A 77 -18.48 -13.83 -4.18
N ASP A 78 -18.07 -14.67 -3.22
CA ASP A 78 -18.67 -15.98 -2.98
C ASP A 78 -20.13 -15.87 -2.53
N ALA A 79 -20.43 -14.99 -1.57
CA ALA A 79 -21.79 -14.79 -1.08
C ALA A 79 -22.74 -14.25 -2.18
N SER A 80 -22.21 -13.46 -3.11
CA SER A 80 -22.97 -12.85 -4.20
C SER A 80 -22.91 -13.62 -5.52
N GLY A 81 -22.18 -14.75 -5.59
CA GLY A 81 -22.01 -15.54 -6.81
C GLY A 81 -21.26 -14.82 -7.93
N ILE A 82 -20.34 -13.92 -7.60
CA ILE A 82 -19.56 -13.14 -8.58
C ILE A 82 -18.42 -13.99 -9.12
N THR A 83 -18.41 -14.23 -10.43
CA THR A 83 -17.32 -14.95 -11.11
C THR A 83 -16.10 -14.07 -11.38
N ASN A 84 -16.31 -12.79 -11.69
CA ASN A 84 -15.21 -11.83 -11.93
C ASN A 84 -15.28 -10.70 -10.90
N PRO A 85 -14.47 -10.77 -9.82
CA PRO A 85 -14.46 -9.77 -8.74
C PRO A 85 -14.16 -8.34 -9.18
N ASN A 86 -13.52 -8.15 -10.33
CA ASN A 86 -13.15 -6.84 -10.86
C ASN A 86 -14.28 -6.16 -11.65
N PHE A 87 -15.40 -6.85 -11.87
CA PHE A 87 -16.50 -6.34 -12.67
C PHE A 87 -17.81 -6.37 -11.88
N LEU A 88 -18.32 -5.18 -11.56
CA LEU A 88 -19.61 -4.97 -10.91
C LEU A 88 -20.54 -4.20 -11.86
N SER A 89 -21.81 -4.60 -11.90
CA SER A 89 -22.84 -3.87 -12.67
C SER A 89 -23.54 -2.85 -11.79
N LEU A 90 -23.79 -1.64 -12.31
CA LEU A 90 -24.58 -0.64 -11.59
C LEU A 90 -25.98 -1.17 -11.27
N GLY A 91 -26.43 -0.98 -10.03
CA GLY A 91 -27.70 -1.51 -9.56
C GLY A 91 -27.68 -3.00 -9.21
N GLN A 92 -26.55 -3.70 -9.37
CA GLN A 92 -26.40 -5.07 -8.89
C GLN A 92 -26.53 -5.11 -7.37
N VAL A 93 -27.31 -6.06 -6.86
CA VAL A 93 -27.43 -6.30 -5.41
C VAL A 93 -26.40 -7.35 -5.00
N LEU A 94 -25.59 -7.01 -4.00
CA LEU A 94 -24.57 -7.87 -3.41
C LEU A 94 -25.01 -8.32 -2.03
N GLN A 95 -24.72 -9.57 -1.70
CA GLN A 95 -24.73 -10.06 -0.34
C GLN A 95 -23.37 -9.77 0.30
N VAL A 96 -23.36 -8.88 1.28
CA VAL A 96 -22.14 -8.42 1.95
C VAL A 96 -22.12 -8.92 3.39
N PRO A 97 -21.32 -9.95 3.72
CA PRO A 97 -21.04 -10.33 5.10
C PRO A 97 -20.27 -9.21 5.80
N THR A 98 -20.81 -8.64 6.88
CA THR A 98 -20.16 -7.52 7.59
C THR A 98 -19.32 -8.02 8.77
N TYR A 99 -18.25 -7.29 9.12
CA TYR A 99 -17.37 -7.59 10.26
C TYR A 99 -16.83 -9.04 10.27
N VAL A 100 -16.35 -9.53 9.13
CA VAL A 100 -15.81 -10.89 9.05
C VAL A 100 -14.52 -11.00 9.85
N CYS A 101 -14.35 -12.08 10.60
CA CYS A 101 -13.18 -12.28 11.45
C CYS A 101 -11.91 -12.65 10.68
N THR A 102 -12.09 -13.23 9.49
CA THR A 102 -11.03 -13.71 8.62
C THR A 102 -11.34 -13.27 7.19
N PRO A 103 -11.10 -11.98 6.86
CA PRO A 103 -11.38 -11.47 5.53
C PRO A 103 -10.45 -12.12 4.51
N ASP A 104 -11.05 -12.72 3.49
CA ASP A 104 -10.33 -13.21 2.32
C ASP A 104 -10.39 -12.14 1.23
N ASN A 105 -9.21 -11.59 0.91
CA ASN A 105 -9.04 -10.54 -0.06
C ASN A 105 -8.25 -10.97 -1.30
N THR A 106 -7.89 -12.25 -1.42
CA THR A 106 -6.90 -12.65 -2.45
C THR A 106 -7.23 -13.96 -3.17
N SER A 107 -7.94 -14.90 -2.56
CA SER A 107 -8.09 -16.25 -3.12
C SER A 107 -8.86 -16.31 -4.45
N CYS A 108 -9.82 -15.41 -4.63
CA CYS A 108 -10.69 -15.28 -5.79
C CYS A 108 -10.17 -14.30 -6.85
N LEU A 109 -9.13 -13.53 -6.53
CA LEU A 109 -8.59 -12.51 -7.43
C LEU A 109 -7.59 -13.15 -8.40
N ALA A 110 -7.54 -12.60 -9.61
CA ALA A 110 -6.45 -12.90 -10.52
C ALA A 110 -5.11 -12.58 -9.83
N LYS A 111 -4.11 -13.44 -10.05
CA LYS A 111 -2.78 -13.26 -9.48
C LYS A 111 -2.27 -11.84 -9.76
N GLU A 112 -1.87 -11.15 -8.71
CA GLU A 112 -1.24 -9.83 -8.83
C GLU A 112 0.01 -9.90 -9.70
N GLY A 113 0.34 -8.77 -10.30
CA GLY A 113 1.62 -8.57 -10.92
C GLY A 113 2.77 -8.78 -9.94
N SER A 114 3.92 -9.18 -10.44
CA SER A 114 5.14 -9.33 -9.63
C SER A 114 6.22 -8.32 -9.98
N ASP A 115 5.94 -7.44 -10.95
CA ASP A 115 6.94 -6.52 -11.46
C ASP A 115 7.12 -5.36 -10.48
N THR A 116 8.35 -4.91 -10.31
CA THR A 116 8.69 -3.81 -9.39
C THR A 116 8.67 -2.44 -10.08
N CYS A 117 8.60 -2.41 -11.41
CA CYS A 117 8.55 -1.20 -12.23
C CYS A 117 7.92 -1.49 -13.59
N VAL A 118 7.39 -0.45 -14.24
CA VAL A 118 6.84 -0.51 -15.60
C VAL A 118 7.90 -0.02 -16.59
N GLU A 119 8.26 -0.86 -17.56
CA GLU A 119 9.22 -0.48 -18.61
C GLU A 119 8.66 0.61 -19.53
N GLY A 120 9.40 1.71 -19.67
CA GLY A 120 9.08 2.81 -20.59
C GLY A 120 7.96 3.74 -20.12
N GLY A 121 7.38 3.50 -18.95
CA GLY A 121 6.32 4.33 -18.36
C GLY A 121 4.90 3.79 -18.56
N PRO A 122 3.88 4.53 -18.05
CA PRO A 122 3.94 5.93 -17.59
C PRO A 122 4.61 6.12 -16.23
N ALA A 123 5.10 7.33 -15.94
CA ALA A 123 5.71 7.68 -14.64
C ALA A 123 4.70 8.12 -13.57
N THR A 124 3.46 8.40 -13.96
CA THR A 124 2.39 8.84 -13.07
C THR A 124 1.04 8.31 -13.55
N HIS A 125 0.11 8.11 -12.62
CA HIS A 125 -1.28 7.77 -12.89
C HIS A 125 -2.20 8.75 -12.17
N THR A 126 -3.26 9.21 -12.84
CA THR A 126 -4.28 10.06 -12.22
C THR A 126 -5.44 9.18 -11.79
N ILE A 127 -5.76 9.17 -10.51
CA ILE A 127 -6.83 8.38 -9.90
C ILE A 127 -8.18 8.75 -10.53
N VAL A 128 -8.88 7.75 -11.02
CA VAL A 128 -10.26 7.86 -11.53
C VAL A 128 -11.24 7.11 -10.62
N ALA A 129 -12.54 7.22 -10.91
CA ALA A 129 -13.57 6.56 -10.12
C ALA A 129 -13.40 5.03 -10.12
N GLY A 130 -13.38 4.43 -8.93
CA GLY A 130 -13.18 2.99 -8.74
C GLY A 130 -11.72 2.55 -8.63
N ASP A 131 -10.76 3.45 -8.86
CA ASP A 131 -9.36 3.12 -8.67
C ASP A 131 -9.06 2.77 -7.22
N THR A 132 -8.25 1.74 -7.07
CA THR A 132 -7.55 1.38 -5.84
C THR A 132 -6.12 1.07 -6.22
N PHE A 133 -5.16 1.16 -5.28
CA PHE A 133 -3.78 0.79 -5.57
C PHE A 133 -3.66 -0.65 -6.10
N PHE A 134 -4.49 -1.56 -5.56
CA PHE A 134 -4.58 -2.94 -6.05
C PHE A 134 -4.96 -3.01 -7.54
N LEU A 135 -6.05 -2.36 -7.95
CA LEU A 135 -6.50 -2.43 -9.36
C LEU A 135 -5.56 -1.69 -10.32
N VAL A 136 -4.97 -0.57 -9.89
CA VAL A 136 -3.96 0.14 -10.69
C VAL A 136 -2.72 -0.74 -10.86
N ALA A 137 -2.17 -1.29 -9.78
CA ALA A 137 -1.01 -2.17 -9.84
C ALA A 137 -1.29 -3.40 -10.72
N GLN A 138 -2.44 -4.06 -10.51
CA GLN A 138 -2.85 -5.20 -11.32
C GLN A 138 -2.96 -4.86 -12.81
N SER A 139 -3.52 -3.69 -13.16
CA SER A 139 -3.65 -3.26 -14.56
C SER A 139 -2.29 -3.02 -15.24
N LEU A 140 -1.28 -2.68 -14.45
CA LEU A 140 0.09 -2.41 -14.91
C LEU A 140 1.02 -3.62 -14.77
N GLY A 141 0.54 -4.75 -14.25
CA GLY A 141 1.38 -5.92 -13.95
C GLY A 141 2.36 -5.72 -12.79
N LEU A 142 2.13 -4.70 -11.95
CA LEU A 142 2.97 -4.39 -10.80
C LEU A 142 2.58 -5.20 -9.55
N ASP A 143 3.58 -5.44 -8.71
CA ASP A 143 3.37 -5.77 -7.30
C ASP A 143 2.83 -4.52 -6.59
N VAL A 144 1.74 -4.69 -5.82
CA VAL A 144 1.11 -3.56 -5.12
C VAL A 144 2.04 -2.88 -4.10
N ASN A 145 2.99 -3.61 -3.51
CA ASN A 145 3.97 -3.02 -2.59
C ASN A 145 4.99 -2.15 -3.33
N ALA A 146 5.33 -2.46 -4.59
CA ALA A 146 6.15 -1.58 -5.41
C ALA A 146 5.44 -0.25 -5.68
N LEU A 147 4.14 -0.29 -5.97
CA LEU A 147 3.33 0.91 -6.14
C LEU A 147 3.18 1.70 -4.83
N LEU A 148 2.95 1.02 -3.70
CA LEU A 148 2.91 1.67 -2.37
C LEU A 148 4.24 2.33 -2.03
N ALA A 149 5.38 1.68 -2.30
CA ALA A 149 6.71 2.23 -2.05
C ALA A 149 7.02 3.46 -2.92
N ALA A 150 6.48 3.53 -4.14
CA ALA A 150 6.61 4.73 -4.98
C ALA A 150 5.78 5.94 -4.47
N ASN A 151 4.86 5.71 -3.54
CA ASN A 151 3.88 6.68 -3.04
C ASN A 151 3.89 6.77 -1.51
N GLU A 152 5.09 6.83 -0.91
CA GLU A 152 5.22 7.01 0.53
C GLU A 152 4.45 8.24 1.02
N GLY A 153 3.64 8.07 2.06
CA GLY A 153 2.81 9.13 2.63
C GLY A 153 1.43 9.30 1.97
N VAL A 154 1.11 8.55 0.91
CA VAL A 154 -0.26 8.44 0.39
C VAL A 154 -0.98 7.32 1.14
N ASP A 155 -2.13 7.63 1.73
CA ASP A 155 -3.01 6.62 2.32
C ASP A 155 -3.84 5.96 1.20
N PRO A 156 -3.63 4.67 0.88
CA PRO A 156 -4.34 3.99 -0.19
C PRO A 156 -5.85 3.85 0.06
N LEU A 157 -6.32 4.13 1.29
CA LEU A 157 -7.73 4.06 1.66
C LEU A 157 -8.44 5.41 1.52
N LEU A 158 -7.69 6.49 1.27
CA LEU A 158 -8.19 7.86 1.20
C LEU A 158 -7.96 8.51 -0.18
N LEU A 159 -7.87 7.70 -1.24
CA LEU A 159 -7.67 8.19 -2.60
C LEU A 159 -8.87 9.00 -3.09
N GLN A 160 -8.58 10.14 -3.72
CA GLN A 160 -9.57 11.03 -4.32
C GLN A 160 -9.43 11.04 -5.84
N ILE A 161 -10.56 11.16 -6.53
CA ILE A 161 -10.58 11.31 -7.99
C ILE A 161 -9.79 12.58 -8.35
N GLY A 162 -8.83 12.43 -9.24
CA GLY A 162 -7.92 13.50 -9.66
C GLY A 162 -6.59 13.52 -8.89
N ASP A 163 -6.42 12.72 -7.83
CA ASP A 163 -5.12 12.53 -7.20
C ASP A 163 -4.13 11.98 -8.23
N VAL A 164 -2.88 12.43 -8.16
CA VAL A 164 -1.80 11.93 -9.01
C VAL A 164 -0.88 11.09 -8.15
N ILE A 165 -0.73 9.82 -8.52
CA ILE A 165 0.21 8.88 -7.90
C ILE A 165 1.40 8.65 -8.82
N ASN A 166 2.56 8.38 -8.23
CA ASN A 166 3.76 7.97 -8.95
C ASN A 166 3.63 6.49 -9.36
N ILE A 167 4.10 6.18 -10.56
CA ILE A 167 4.27 4.80 -11.03
C ILE A 167 5.78 4.53 -11.08
N PRO A 168 6.29 3.46 -10.45
CA PRO A 168 7.71 3.12 -10.55
C PRO A 168 8.04 2.74 -11.99
N VAL A 169 9.02 3.41 -12.59
CA VAL A 169 9.45 3.17 -13.98
C VAL A 169 10.86 2.63 -14.04
N CYS A 170 11.04 1.71 -14.98
CA CYS A 170 12.32 1.29 -15.54
C CYS A 170 12.28 1.57 -17.07
#